data_AF-A0A6G7PVE7-F1
#
_entry.id   AF-A0A6G7PVE7-F1
#
_cell.length_a   1.000
_cell.length_b   1.000
_cell.length_c   1.000
_cell.angle_alpha   90.00
_cell.angle_beta   90.00
_cell.angle_gamma   90.00
#
_symmetry.space_group_name_H-M   'P 1'
#
loop_
_entity.id
_entity.type
_entity.pdbx_description
1 polymer ?
#
loop_
_entity_poly.entity_id
_entity_poly.type
_entity_poly.pdbx_seq_one_letter_code
_entity_poly.pdbx_strand_id
1 'polypeptide(L)'
;MAKILNLSRETVTSIATAFSAFVSMLLLIFYLHTYWKDRKEEKVLKWQRVVVYDIIKKRSSGITFDDIKTEYLAFSHQSLLNIPKEKIQDIELKYVLLSLLNDNLIFYYKDKYFIEALDTEFIKFFTSFLDEMESKMMKNRMTILYILKDNPEGIIIDKLYEEYHKKVPDVSYQNFKEYIEYFKLDGRIVEKRGLLYLKQSIE
;
A
#
# COMPACT_ATOMS: atom_id res chain seq x y z
N MET A 1 38.12 15.42 -43.35
CA MET A 1 36.91 15.28 -44.21
C MET A 1 36.10 14.09 -43.71
N ALA A 2 34.92 14.34 -43.14
CA ALA A 2 34.05 13.29 -42.61
C ALA A 2 33.26 12.63 -43.75
N LYS A 3 33.31 11.30 -43.84
CA LYS A 3 32.52 10.48 -44.77
C LYS A 3 31.16 10.23 -44.12
N ILE A 4 30.15 11.03 -44.48
CA ILE A 4 28.78 10.78 -44.04
C ILE A 4 28.27 9.57 -44.83
N LEU A 5 28.05 8.45 -44.13
CA LEU A 5 27.44 7.25 -44.70
C LEU A 5 26.00 7.56 -45.12
N ASN A 6 25.78 7.68 -46.44
CA ASN A 6 24.44 7.76 -47.03
C ASN A 6 23.79 6.37 -46.95
N LEU A 7 23.16 6.05 -45.80
CA LEU A 7 22.31 4.88 -45.66
C LEU A 7 21.08 5.04 -46.57
N SER A 8 20.76 4.00 -47.34
CA SER A 8 19.59 4.04 -48.21
C SER A 8 18.31 4.13 -47.36
N ARG A 9 17.26 4.79 -47.89
CA ARG A 9 15.98 4.95 -47.18
C ARG A 9 15.43 3.61 -46.72
N GLU A 10 15.59 2.55 -47.52
CA GLU A 10 15.18 1.19 -47.19
C GLU A 10 15.91 0.61 -45.97
N THR A 11 17.22 0.89 -45.81
CA THR A 11 17.99 0.45 -44.64
C THR A 11 17.58 1.22 -43.38
N VAL A 12 17.26 2.51 -43.50
CA VAL A 12 16.79 3.32 -42.36
C VAL A 12 15.40 2.86 -41.92
N THR A 13 14.49 2.58 -42.86
CA THR A 13 13.14 2.09 -42.55
C THR A 13 13.16 0.68 -41.96
N SER A 14 14.04 -0.21 -42.43
CA SER A 14 14.18 -1.56 -41.87
C SER A 14 14.76 -1.54 -40.46
N ILE A 15 15.77 -0.69 -40.20
CA ILE A 15 16.34 -0.50 -38.86
C ILE A 15 15.30 0.10 -37.90
N ALA A 16 14.55 1.12 -38.33
CA ALA A 16 13.49 1.72 -37.53
C ALA A 16 12.39 0.71 -37.19
N THR A 17 11.97 -0.09 -38.16
CA THR A 17 10.95 -1.13 -37.96
C THR A 17 11.43 -2.22 -36.99
N ALA A 18 12.68 -2.67 -37.14
CA ALA A 18 13.29 -3.65 -36.24
C ALA A 18 13.42 -3.10 -34.80
N PHE A 19 13.81 -1.84 -34.65
CA PHE A 19 13.92 -1.17 -33.36
C PHE A 19 12.54 -1.00 -32.69
N SER A 20 11.53 -0.56 -33.44
CA SER A 20 10.16 -0.45 -32.92
C SER A 20 9.55 -1.80 -32.53
N ALA A 21 9.83 -2.86 -33.28
CA ALA A 21 9.42 -4.22 -32.93
C ALA A 21 10.11 -4.71 -31.64
N PHE A 22 11.41 -4.42 -31.47
CA PHE A 22 12.17 -4.76 -30.28
C PHE A 22 11.67 -4.01 -29.03
N VAL A 23 11.43 -2.70 -29.13
CA VAL A 23 10.86 -1.90 -28.03
C VAL A 23 9.46 -2.40 -27.65
N SER A 24 8.63 -2.73 -28.64
CA SER A 24 7.29 -3.28 -28.39
C SER A 24 7.35 -4.64 -27.69
N MET A 25 8.31 -5.49 -28.04
CA MET A 25 8.53 -6.77 -27.38
C MET A 25 9.01 -6.61 -25.93
N LEU A 26 9.89 -5.65 -25.65
CA LEU A 26 10.31 -5.34 -24.28
C LEU A 26 9.17 -4.82 -23.42
N LEU A 27 8.32 -3.94 -23.97
CA LEU A 27 7.13 -3.45 -23.29
C LEU A 27 6.12 -4.57 -23.04
N LEU A 28 5.94 -5.49 -23.99
CA LEU A 28 5.08 -6.66 -23.82
C LEU A 28 5.61 -7.59 -22.72
N ILE A 29 6.91 -7.86 -22.68
CA ILE A 29 7.54 -8.68 -21.63
C ILE A 29 7.39 -8.01 -20.26
N PHE A 30 7.62 -6.70 -20.19
CA PHE A 30 7.44 -5.92 -18.96
C PHE A 30 5.97 -5.88 -18.50
N TYR A 31 5.03 -5.68 -19.44
CA TYR A 31 3.60 -5.70 -19.17
C TYR A 31 3.12 -7.10 -18.73
N LEU A 32 3.58 -8.16 -19.39
CA LEU A 32 3.30 -9.53 -18.96
C LEU A 32 3.88 -9.74 -17.56
N HIS A 33 5.14 -9.38 -17.31
CA HIS A 33 5.77 -9.57 -16.01
C HIS A 33 5.02 -8.85 -14.87
N THR A 34 4.60 -7.59 -15.09
CA THR A 34 3.77 -6.83 -14.14
C THR A 34 2.39 -7.46 -13.97
N TYR A 35 1.73 -7.84 -15.06
CA TYR A 35 0.43 -8.51 -15.04
C TYR A 35 0.43 -9.83 -14.25
N TRP A 36 1.48 -10.65 -14.42
CA TRP A 36 1.63 -11.91 -13.66
C TRP A 36 1.95 -11.65 -12.18
N LYS A 37 2.67 -10.58 -11.87
CA LYS A 37 2.98 -10.15 -10.49
C LYS A 37 1.71 -9.70 -9.77
N ASP A 38 0.91 -8.83 -10.40
CA ASP A 38 -0.34 -8.31 -9.82
C ASP A 38 -1.35 -9.42 -9.55
N ARG A 39 -1.51 -10.37 -10.50
CA ARG A 39 -2.35 -11.56 -10.28
C ARG A 39 -1.83 -12.48 -9.18
N LYS A 40 -0.51 -12.57 -8.98
CA LYS A 40 0.07 -13.39 -7.90
C LYS A 40 -0.18 -12.73 -6.55
N GLU A 41 -0.04 -11.41 -6.46
CA GLU A 41 -0.32 -10.63 -5.25
C GLU A 41 -1.81 -10.69 -4.88
N GLU A 42 -2.71 -10.57 -5.86
CA GLU A 42 -4.16 -10.70 -5.64
C GLU A 42 -4.54 -12.11 -5.14
N LYS A 43 -3.96 -13.16 -5.74
CA LYS A 43 -4.17 -14.54 -5.30
C LYS A 43 -3.66 -14.79 -3.88
N VAL A 44 -2.50 -14.23 -3.53
CA VAL A 44 -1.95 -14.32 -2.18
C VAL A 44 -2.88 -13.61 -1.20
N LEU A 45 -3.28 -12.37 -1.46
CA LEU A 45 -4.18 -11.62 -0.59
C LEU A 45 -5.53 -12.33 -0.39
N LYS A 46 -6.12 -12.86 -1.46
CA LYS A 46 -7.37 -13.63 -1.37
C LYS A 46 -7.21 -14.88 -0.52
N TRP A 47 -6.11 -15.62 -0.70
CA TRP A 47 -5.81 -16.79 0.15
C TRP A 47 -5.62 -16.37 1.62
N GLN A 48 -4.86 -15.31 1.88
CA GLN A 48 -4.59 -14.81 3.24
C GLN A 48 -5.90 -14.45 3.95
N ARG A 49 -6.79 -13.71 3.27
CA ARG A 49 -8.10 -13.34 3.80
C ARG A 49 -8.94 -14.56 4.20
N VAL A 50 -8.99 -15.58 3.34
CA VAL A 50 -9.73 -16.82 3.63
C VAL A 50 -9.15 -17.54 4.85
N VAL A 51 -7.83 -17.71 4.89
CA VAL A 51 -7.15 -18.42 6.00
C VAL A 51 -7.33 -17.69 7.32
N VAL A 52 -7.13 -16.38 7.34
CA VAL A 52 -7.27 -15.56 8.56
C VAL A 52 -8.71 -15.57 9.05
N TYR A 53 -9.68 -15.44 8.14
CA TYR A 53 -11.09 -15.57 8.48
C TYR A 53 -11.39 -16.95 9.08
N ASP A 54 -10.91 -18.04 8.49
CA ASP A 54 -11.12 -19.40 9.00
C ASP A 54 -10.46 -19.64 10.36
N ILE A 55 -9.30 -19.03 10.64
CA ILE A 55 -8.65 -19.07 11.96
C ILE A 55 -9.55 -18.41 13.00
N ILE A 56 -10.06 -17.20 12.73
CA ILE A 56 -10.93 -16.46 13.64
C ILE A 56 -12.25 -17.22 13.84
N LYS A 57 -12.80 -17.81 12.76
CA LYS A 57 -14.07 -18.56 12.79
C LYS A 57 -14.05 -19.74 13.75
N LYS A 58 -12.89 -20.38 13.90
CA LYS A 58 -12.73 -21.54 14.79
C LYS A 58 -12.72 -21.15 16.28
N ARG A 59 -12.68 -19.86 16.61
CA ARG A 59 -12.60 -19.36 17.98
C ARG A 59 -13.83 -18.53 18.34
N SER A 60 -14.82 -19.21 18.92
CA SER A 60 -16.07 -18.58 19.38
C SER A 60 -15.89 -17.55 20.49
N SER A 61 -14.81 -17.62 21.29
CA SER A 61 -14.48 -16.65 22.35
C SER A 61 -13.61 -15.47 21.88
N GLY A 62 -13.41 -15.37 20.57
CA GLY A 62 -12.49 -14.44 19.94
C GLY A 62 -11.03 -14.84 20.11
N ILE A 63 -10.17 -14.30 19.25
CA ILE A 63 -8.75 -14.68 19.15
C ILE A 63 -7.85 -13.45 19.14
N THR A 64 -6.70 -13.50 19.82
CA THR A 64 -5.75 -12.38 19.84
C THR A 64 -4.93 -12.31 18.55
N PHE A 65 -4.28 -11.17 18.30
CA PHE A 65 -3.40 -11.04 17.14
C PHE A 65 -2.24 -12.06 17.16
N ASP A 66 -1.63 -12.29 18.32
CA ASP A 66 -0.48 -13.20 18.46
C ASP A 66 -0.87 -14.66 18.19
N ASP A 67 -2.07 -15.05 18.61
CA ASP A 67 -2.62 -16.37 18.32
C ASP A 67 -2.94 -16.53 16.83
N ILE A 68 -3.56 -15.50 16.20
CA ILE A 68 -3.81 -15.50 14.75
C ILE A 68 -2.50 -15.64 13.99
N LYS A 69 -1.46 -14.88 14.37
CA LYS A 69 -0.14 -14.93 13.75
C LYS A 69 0.47 -16.33 13.83
N THR A 70 0.40 -16.94 15.01
CA THR A 70 0.96 -18.28 15.24
C THR A 70 0.27 -19.33 14.36
N GLU A 71 -1.07 -19.32 14.31
CA GLU A 71 -1.82 -20.25 13.47
C GLU A 71 -1.60 -19.96 11.98
N TYR A 72 -1.60 -18.69 11.57
CA TYR A 72 -1.39 -18.27 10.19
C TYR A 72 0.00 -18.69 9.67
N LEU A 73 1.05 -18.57 10.50
CA LEU A 73 2.39 -19.04 10.18
C LEU A 73 2.39 -20.55 9.91
N ALA A 74 1.72 -21.34 10.76
CA ALA A 74 1.60 -22.78 10.56
C ALA A 74 0.91 -23.12 9.23
N PHE A 75 -0.16 -22.40 8.87
CA PHE A 75 -0.84 -22.56 7.58
C PHE A 75 0.04 -22.14 6.39
N SER A 76 0.85 -21.08 6.54
CA SER A 76 1.73 -20.61 5.48
C SER A 76 2.82 -21.62 5.12
N HIS A 77 3.34 -22.36 6.11
CA HIS A 77 4.33 -23.43 5.90
C HIS A 77 3.75 -24.69 5.25
N GLN A 78 2.45 -24.93 5.40
CA GLN A 78 1.74 -26.06 4.81
C GLN A 78 1.10 -25.73 3.45
N SER A 79 1.11 -24.45 3.06
CA SER A 79 0.48 -23.98 1.83
C SER A 79 1.25 -24.43 0.59
N LEU A 80 0.52 -24.89 -0.43
CA LEU A 80 1.07 -25.15 -1.77
C LEU A 80 1.40 -23.85 -2.53
N LEU A 81 0.87 -22.71 -2.07
CA LEU A 81 1.25 -21.41 -2.58
C LEU A 81 2.58 -21.02 -1.92
N ASN A 82 3.64 -20.88 -2.73
CA ASN A 82 4.93 -20.36 -2.24
C ASN A 82 4.76 -18.88 -1.85
N ILE A 83 4.41 -18.62 -0.59
CA ILE A 83 4.12 -17.30 -0.07
C ILE A 83 5.44 -16.55 0.17
N PRO A 84 5.62 -15.35 -0.41
CA PRO A 84 6.80 -14.55 -0.15
C PRO A 84 6.93 -14.23 1.35
N LYS A 85 8.15 -14.22 1.89
CA LYS A 85 8.40 -13.96 3.32
C LYS A 85 7.89 -12.59 3.75
N GLU A 86 7.89 -11.63 2.82
CA GLU A 86 7.38 -10.28 3.01
C GLU A 86 5.88 -10.32 3.34
N LYS A 87 5.13 -11.23 2.72
CA LYS A 87 3.68 -11.43 2.93
C LYS A 87 3.31 -12.23 4.18
N ILE A 88 4.31 -12.57 4.99
CA ILE A 88 4.13 -13.29 6.26
C ILE A 88 4.41 -12.35 7.45
N GLN A 89 4.85 -11.13 7.19
CA GLN A 89 5.14 -10.12 8.22
C GLN A 89 3.87 -9.64 8.92
N ASP A 90 4.04 -9.19 10.17
CA ASP A 90 2.96 -8.73 11.04
C ASP A 90 2.15 -7.60 10.40
N ILE A 91 2.79 -6.70 9.65
CA ILE A 91 2.12 -5.58 8.98
C ILE A 91 1.15 -6.06 7.89
N GLU A 92 1.53 -7.08 7.12
CA GLU A 92 0.69 -7.66 6.06
C GLU A 92 -0.49 -8.41 6.68
N LEU A 93 -0.26 -9.13 7.79
CA LEU A 93 -1.33 -9.79 8.53
C LEU A 93 -2.32 -8.77 9.12
N LYS A 94 -1.82 -7.65 9.66
CA LYS A 94 -2.66 -6.53 10.11
C LYS A 94 -3.48 -5.92 8.97
N TYR A 95 -2.90 -5.81 7.77
CA TYR A 95 -3.63 -5.37 6.57
C TYR A 95 -4.77 -6.32 6.20
N VAL A 96 -4.53 -7.63 6.27
CA VAL A 96 -5.56 -8.65 6.02
C VAL A 96 -6.69 -8.52 7.04
N LEU A 97 -6.36 -8.34 8.33
CA LEU A 97 -7.35 -8.13 9.40
C LEU A 97 -8.14 -6.84 9.18
N LEU A 98 -7.48 -5.75 8.79
CA LEU A 98 -8.13 -4.48 8.47
C LEU A 98 -9.08 -4.62 7.28
N SER A 99 -8.69 -5.36 6.24
CA SER A 99 -9.56 -5.64 5.09
C SER A 99 -10.79 -6.45 5.50
N LEU A 100 -10.64 -7.44 6.40
CA LEU A 100 -11.78 -8.20 6.91
C LEU A 100 -12.69 -7.37 7.82
N LEU A 101 -12.13 -6.45 8.61
CA LEU A 101 -12.88 -5.49 9.43
C LEU A 101 -13.67 -4.51 8.56
N ASN A 102 -13.04 -3.95 7.54
CA ASN A 102 -13.67 -3.01 6.60
C ASN A 102 -14.85 -3.65 5.85
N ASP A 103 -14.72 -4.92 5.51
CA ASP A 103 -15.78 -5.68 4.83
C ASP A 103 -16.83 -6.23 5.81
N ASN A 104 -16.75 -5.86 7.11
CA ASN A 104 -17.62 -6.32 8.21
C ASN A 104 -17.68 -7.85 8.35
N LEU A 105 -16.60 -8.54 7.96
CA LEU A 105 -16.49 -9.99 8.05
C LEU A 105 -15.98 -10.44 9.43
N ILE A 106 -15.23 -9.57 10.11
CA ILE A 106 -14.76 -9.78 11.48
C ILE A 106 -14.95 -8.50 12.30
N PHE A 107 -14.84 -8.60 13.62
CA PHE A 107 -14.94 -7.50 14.59
C PHE A 107 -13.77 -7.52 15.56
N TYR A 108 -13.36 -6.36 16.08
CA TYR A 108 -12.30 -6.24 17.09
C TYR A 108 -12.85 -5.69 18.41
N TYR A 109 -12.68 -6.42 19.51
CA TYR A 109 -13.11 -6.00 20.85
C TYR A 109 -12.22 -6.59 21.93
N LYS A 110 -11.83 -5.78 22.93
CA LYS A 110 -10.97 -6.21 24.05
C LYS A 110 -9.76 -7.06 23.61
N ASP A 111 -9.02 -6.53 22.64
CA ASP A 111 -7.81 -7.14 22.08
C ASP A 111 -8.01 -8.51 21.41
N LYS A 112 -9.24 -8.78 20.94
CA LYS A 112 -9.61 -10.02 20.25
C LYS A 112 -10.44 -9.76 19.00
N TYR A 113 -10.34 -10.68 18.04
CA TYR A 113 -11.10 -10.70 16.80
C TYR A 113 -12.24 -11.73 16.83
N PHE A 114 -13.41 -11.40 16.25
CA PHE A 114 -14.66 -12.20 16.27
C PHE A 114 -15.34 -12.23 14.90
N ILE A 115 -16.26 -13.18 14.63
CA ILE A 115 -17.02 -13.29 13.37
C ILE A 115 -18.51 -12.92 13.50
N GLU A 116 -19.10 -13.02 14.70
CA GLU A 116 -20.55 -12.87 14.87
C GLU A 116 -20.94 -11.47 15.36
N ALA A 117 -22.04 -10.95 14.79
CA ALA A 117 -22.47 -9.55 14.88
C ALA A 117 -22.69 -9.11 16.33
N LEU A 118 -21.89 -8.11 16.74
CA LEU A 118 -22.07 -7.38 17.98
C LEU A 118 -23.26 -6.40 17.84
N ASP A 119 -23.93 -6.17 18.96
CA ASP A 119 -25.14 -5.37 19.07
C ASP A 119 -25.05 -3.93 18.50
N THR A 120 -26.20 -3.27 18.40
CA THR A 120 -26.35 -1.90 17.90
C THR A 120 -25.47 -0.88 18.64
N GLU A 121 -25.04 -1.16 19.87
CA GLU A 121 -24.19 -0.29 20.68
C GLU A 121 -22.73 -0.37 20.23
N PHE A 122 -22.24 -1.57 19.89
CA PHE A 122 -20.93 -1.75 19.27
C PHE A 122 -20.86 -1.14 17.86
N ILE A 123 -21.90 -1.27 17.04
CA ILE A 123 -21.92 -0.61 15.72
C ILE A 123 -21.79 0.91 15.87
N LYS A 124 -22.51 1.52 16.82
CA LYS A 124 -22.40 2.95 17.11
C LYS A 124 -21.00 3.35 17.62
N PHE A 125 -20.40 2.53 18.48
CA PHE A 125 -19.02 2.73 18.92
C PHE A 125 -18.05 2.64 17.75
N PHE A 126 -18.19 1.63 16.88
CA PHE A 126 -17.29 1.40 15.76
C PHE A 126 -17.41 2.48 14.69
N THR A 127 -18.63 2.95 14.36
CA THR A 127 -18.81 4.12 13.48
C THR A 127 -18.18 5.36 14.08
N SER A 128 -18.37 5.61 15.38
CA SER A 128 -17.75 6.76 16.06
C SER A 128 -16.21 6.66 16.09
N PHE A 129 -15.68 5.45 16.23
CA PHE A 129 -14.25 5.18 16.18
C PHE A 129 -13.67 5.33 14.77
N LEU A 130 -14.37 4.86 13.74
CA LEU A 130 -14.00 5.07 12.34
C LEU A 130 -14.05 6.56 11.99
N ASP A 131 -15.08 7.28 12.43
CA ASP A 131 -15.19 8.73 12.26
C ASP A 131 -14.04 9.46 12.95
N GLU A 132 -13.64 9.03 14.15
CA GLU A 132 -12.49 9.57 14.86
C GLU A 132 -11.17 9.27 14.13
N MET A 133 -10.99 8.05 13.62
CA MET A 133 -9.82 7.65 12.85
C MET A 133 -9.74 8.40 11.52
N GLU A 134 -10.85 8.53 10.80
CA GLU A 134 -10.94 9.29 9.56
C GLU A 134 -10.68 10.77 9.82
N SER A 135 -11.22 11.33 10.91
CA SER A 135 -10.94 12.69 11.35
C SER A 135 -9.45 12.91 11.68
N LYS A 136 -8.81 11.97 12.40
CA LYS A 136 -7.37 12.01 12.70
C LYS A 136 -6.53 11.90 11.43
N MET A 137 -6.85 10.96 10.53
CA MET A 137 -6.16 10.82 9.24
C MET A 137 -6.34 12.06 8.37
N MET A 138 -7.55 12.63 8.34
CA MET A 138 -7.85 13.85 7.62
C MET A 138 -7.09 15.05 8.20
N LYS A 139 -6.99 15.16 9.53
CA LYS A 139 -6.19 16.20 10.20
C LYS A 139 -4.70 16.07 9.85
N ASN A 140 -4.15 14.86 9.91
CA ASN A 140 -2.75 14.60 9.57
C ASN A 140 -2.48 14.91 8.09
N ARG A 141 -3.39 14.46 7.21
CA ARG A 141 -3.38 14.74 5.78
C ARG A 141 -3.40 16.24 5.50
N MET A 142 -4.36 16.97 6.07
CA MET A 142 -4.47 18.42 5.86
C MET A 142 -3.21 19.14 6.35
N THR A 143 -2.67 18.74 7.49
CA THR A 143 -1.43 19.33 8.02
C THR A 143 -0.26 19.15 7.07
N ILE A 144 -0.05 17.93 6.55
CA ILE A 144 1.01 17.62 5.58
C ILE A 144 0.81 18.40 4.28
N LEU A 145 -0.42 18.43 3.76
CA LEU A 145 -0.73 19.17 2.52
C LEU A 145 -0.53 20.68 2.69
N TYR A 146 -0.84 21.26 3.86
CA TYR A 146 -0.56 22.66 4.14
C TYR A 146 0.95 22.95 4.16
N ILE A 147 1.74 22.12 4.84
CA ILE A 147 3.20 22.31 4.87
C ILE A 147 3.78 22.21 3.45
N LEU A 148 3.33 21.25 2.65
CA LEU A 148 3.76 21.11 1.26
C LEU A 148 3.31 22.29 0.38
N LYS A 149 2.11 22.84 0.61
CA LYS A 149 1.62 24.03 -0.08
C LYS A 149 2.48 25.26 0.25
N ASP A 150 2.95 25.37 1.49
CA ASP A 150 3.82 26.46 1.94
C ASP A 150 5.29 26.28 1.48
N ASN A 151 5.66 25.11 0.94
CA ASN A 151 6.99 24.79 0.42
C ASN A 151 6.92 24.27 -1.04
N PRO A 152 6.51 25.11 -2.01
CA PRO A 152 6.26 24.70 -3.39
C PRO A 152 7.51 24.18 -4.12
N GLU A 153 8.71 24.62 -3.71
CA GLU A 153 10.00 24.12 -4.19
C GLU A 153 10.33 22.69 -3.75
N GLY A 154 9.48 22.09 -2.92
CA GLY A 154 9.65 20.75 -2.38
C GLY A 154 10.47 20.71 -1.11
N ILE A 155 10.20 19.71 -0.28
CA ILE A 155 10.77 19.57 1.06
C ILE A 155 11.29 18.15 1.28
N ILE A 156 12.46 18.02 1.93
CA ILE A 156 12.97 16.71 2.34
C ILE A 156 12.12 16.12 3.46
N ILE A 157 11.98 14.80 3.49
CA ILE A 157 11.07 14.11 4.42
C ILE A 157 11.36 14.40 5.90
N ASP A 158 12.63 14.58 6.28
CA ASP A 158 13.04 14.88 7.66
C ASP A 158 12.57 16.26 8.09
N LYS A 159 12.77 17.26 7.24
CA LYS A 159 12.34 18.64 7.49
C LYS A 159 10.81 18.75 7.48
N LEU A 160 10.14 17.99 6.61
CA LEU A 160 8.68 17.88 6.61
C LEU A 160 8.17 17.28 7.93
N TYR A 161 8.85 16.25 8.44
CA TYR A 161 8.52 15.69 9.75
C TYR A 161 8.72 16.69 10.88
N GLU A 162 9.83 17.45 10.90
CA GLU A 162 10.06 18.48 11.91
C GLU A 162 8.92 19.53 11.93
N GLU A 163 8.53 20.04 10.76
CA GLU A 163 7.42 21.00 10.62
C GLU A 163 6.07 20.39 11.01
N TYR A 164 5.86 19.12 10.67
CA TYR A 164 4.66 18.37 11.03
C TYR A 164 4.57 18.10 12.53
N HIS A 165 5.66 17.67 13.16
CA HIS A 165 5.72 17.29 14.57
C HIS A 165 5.52 18.48 15.50
N LYS A 166 5.90 19.71 15.08
CA LYS A 166 5.53 20.96 15.78
C LYS A 166 4.02 21.13 15.90
N LYS A 167 3.23 20.62 14.95
CA LYS A 167 1.77 20.73 14.89
C LYS A 167 1.05 19.48 15.42
N VAL A 168 1.72 18.33 15.36
CA VAL A 168 1.18 17.01 15.77
C VAL A 168 2.27 16.21 16.52
N PRO A 169 2.52 16.52 17.81
CA PRO A 169 3.64 15.96 18.57
C PRO A 169 3.47 14.48 18.92
N ASP A 170 2.24 13.96 18.92
CA ASP A 170 1.96 12.58 19.35
C ASP A 170 2.24 11.53 18.25
N VAL A 171 2.69 11.95 17.07
CA VAL A 171 2.95 11.05 15.94
C VAL A 171 4.45 10.83 15.78
N SER A 172 4.85 9.56 15.86
CA SER A 172 6.23 9.14 15.66
C SER A 172 6.69 9.31 14.20
N TYR A 173 8.00 9.41 14.00
CA TYR A 173 8.60 9.50 12.67
C TYR A 173 8.28 8.31 11.77
N GLN A 174 8.19 7.10 12.35
CA GLN A 174 7.84 5.89 11.60
C GLN A 174 6.39 5.94 11.11
N ASN A 175 5.43 6.30 11.97
CA ASN A 175 4.02 6.43 11.60
C ASN A 175 3.83 7.58 10.58
N PHE A 176 4.62 8.65 10.71
CA PHE A 176 4.63 9.74 9.76
C PHE A 176 5.09 9.28 8.35
N LYS A 177 6.16 8.49 8.26
CA LYS A 177 6.61 7.91 6.98
C LYS A 177 5.52 7.07 6.31
N GLU A 178 4.80 6.29 7.09
CA GLU A 178 3.68 5.47 6.59
C GLU A 178 2.56 6.34 6.01
N TYR A 179 2.23 7.48 6.64
CA TYR A 179 1.29 8.45 6.06
C TYR A 179 1.79 9.05 4.74
N ILE A 180 3.07 9.38 4.64
CA ILE A 180 3.66 9.90 3.40
C ILE A 180 3.57 8.88 2.26
N GLU A 181 3.90 7.61 2.51
CA GLU A 181 3.77 6.55 1.50
C GLU A 181 2.31 6.36 1.05
N TYR A 182 1.37 6.39 2.00
CA TYR A 182 -0.05 6.34 1.68
C TYR A 182 -0.49 7.50 0.78
N PHE A 183 -0.06 8.73 1.04
CA PHE A 183 -0.41 9.90 0.22
C PHE A 183 0.29 9.94 -1.14
N LYS A 184 1.43 9.25 -1.29
CA LYS A 184 2.05 9.01 -2.60
C LYS A 184 1.21 8.05 -3.44
N LEU A 185 0.67 6.97 -2.82
CA LEU A 185 -0.22 6.03 -3.50
C LEU A 185 -1.54 6.67 -3.93
N ASP A 186 -2.10 7.57 -3.12
CA ASP A 186 -3.28 8.40 -3.47
C ASP A 186 -2.96 9.50 -4.51
N GLY A 187 -1.70 9.59 -4.96
CA GLY A 187 -1.27 10.47 -6.04
C GLY A 187 -1.33 11.96 -5.71
N ARG A 188 -1.43 12.36 -4.43
CA ARG A 188 -1.46 13.77 -4.01
C ARG A 188 -0.07 14.34 -3.73
N ILE A 189 0.83 13.47 -3.29
CA ILE A 189 2.23 13.79 -3.03
C ILE A 189 3.08 13.08 -4.08
N VAL A 190 4.06 13.78 -4.62
CA VAL A 190 5.05 13.21 -5.55
C VAL A 190 6.43 13.39 -4.95
N GLU A 191 7.27 12.37 -5.07
CA GLU A 191 8.68 12.46 -4.72
C GLU A 191 9.53 12.60 -5.98
N LYS A 192 10.38 13.64 -6.02
CA LYS A 192 11.31 13.87 -7.12
C LYS A 192 12.65 14.33 -6.57
N ARG A 193 13.71 13.58 -6.89
CA ARG A 193 15.08 13.87 -6.44
C ARG A 193 15.21 14.00 -4.91
N GLY A 194 14.48 13.17 -4.16
CA GLY A 194 14.49 13.15 -2.69
C GLY A 194 13.69 14.28 -2.02
N LEU A 195 12.96 15.09 -2.81
CA LEU A 195 12.07 16.13 -2.33
C LEU A 195 10.62 15.70 -2.54
N LEU A 196 9.78 15.98 -1.54
CA LEU A 196 8.34 15.77 -1.57
C LEU A 196 7.64 17.04 -2.01
N TYR A 197 6.66 16.89 -2.90
CA TYR A 197 5.90 17.97 -3.50
C TYR A 197 4.42 17.66 -3.44
N LEU A 198 3.59 18.71 -3.48
CA LEU A 198 2.20 18.56 -3.84
C LEU A 198 2.09 18.33 -5.36
N LYS A 199 1.30 17.37 -5.83
CA LYS A 199 1.21 17.07 -7.27
C LYS A 199 0.85 18.30 -8.12
N GLN A 200 -0.02 19.18 -7.61
CA GLN A 200 -0.46 20.38 -8.33
C GLN A 200 0.62 21.46 -8.47
N SER A 201 1.76 21.35 -7.79
CA SER A 201 2.87 22.32 -7.89
C SER A 201 3.95 21.90 -8.89
N ILE A 202 3.78 20.77 -9.59
CA ILE A 202 4.72 20.23 -10.59
C ILE A 202 4.16 20.37 -12.03
N GLU A 203 2.87 20.67 -12.17
CA GLU A 203 2.21 21.01 -13.45
C GLU A 203 2.32 22.52 -13.72
#